data_AF-A0A6V8DW97-F1
#
_entry.id   AF-A0A6V8DW97-F1
#
_cell.length_a   1.000
_cell.length_b   1.000
_cell.length_c   1.000
_cell.angle_alpha   90.00
_cell.angle_beta   90.00
_cell.angle_gamma   90.00
#
_symmetry.space_group_name_H-M   'P 1'
#
loop_
_entity.id
_entity.type
_entity.pdbx_description
1 polymer ?
#
loop_
_entity_poly.entity_id
_entity_poly.type
_entity_poly.pdbx_seq_one_letter_code
_entity_poly.pdbx_strand_id
1 'polypeptide(L)'
;MAVEKGSLDLPRKPGVYLFRNNDGRVMYVGKATEIRTRVASYFSGSDGREMVPLLIEGSDEVDFIVTKSPAEALSLERNLIREHKPKFNSRLKDDKS
;
A
#
# COMPACT_ATOMS: atom_id res chain seq x y z
N MET A 1 15.29 -4.18 6.83
CA MET A 1 15.42 -5.06 5.65
C MET A 1 14.29 -4.67 4.73
N ALA A 2 14.55 -4.33 3.47
CA ALA A 2 13.48 -3.96 2.54
C ALA A 2 12.44 -5.10 2.42
N VAL A 3 11.16 -4.75 2.24
CA VAL A 3 10.10 -5.73 2.10
C VAL A 3 10.31 -6.60 0.86
N GLU A 4 10.20 -7.92 1.01
CA GLU A 4 10.39 -8.88 -0.08
C GLU A 4 9.05 -9.51 -0.51
N LYS A 5 8.87 -9.72 -1.81
CA LYS A 5 7.63 -10.31 -2.36
C LYS A 5 7.32 -11.72 -1.81
N GLY A 6 8.35 -12.49 -1.46
CA GLY A 6 8.23 -13.90 -1.05
C GLY A 6 7.61 -14.12 0.33
N SER A 7 7.60 -13.10 1.20
CA SER A 7 7.06 -13.18 2.56
C SER A 7 5.61 -12.70 2.70
N LEU A 8 5.00 -12.23 1.60
CA LEU A 8 3.70 -11.56 1.62
C LEU A 8 2.55 -12.56 1.41
N ASP A 9 1.98 -13.07 2.51
CA ASP A 9 0.71 -13.80 2.49
C ASP A 9 -0.47 -12.82 2.48
N LEU A 10 -0.87 -12.41 1.27
CA LEU A 10 -1.91 -11.39 1.06
C LEU A 10 -3.20 -11.97 0.46
N PRO A 11 -4.38 -11.50 0.90
CA PRO A 11 -5.64 -12.02 0.43
C PRO A 11 -5.96 -11.55 -0.99
N ARG A 12 -6.68 -12.40 -1.74
CA ARG A 12 -7.34 -12.04 -3.00
C ARG A 12 -8.72 -11.43 -2.75
N LYS A 13 -8.76 -10.33 -1.98
CA LYS A 13 -9.99 -9.64 -1.58
C LYS A 13 -9.84 -8.13 -1.72
N PRO A 14 -10.94 -7.37 -1.83
CA PRO A 14 -10.88 -5.91 -1.76
C PRO A 14 -10.47 -5.45 -0.36
N GLY A 15 -9.82 -4.30 -0.31
CA GLY A 15 -9.43 -3.68 0.95
C GLY A 15 -8.35 -2.64 0.80
N VAL A 16 -7.72 -2.33 1.94
CA VAL A 16 -6.63 -1.35 2.05
C VAL A 16 -5.35 -2.09 2.43
N TYR A 17 -4.23 -1.67 1.87
CA TYR A 17 -2.89 -2.13 2.23
C TYR A 17 -2.04 -0.96 2.75
N LEU A 18 -1.12 -1.26 3.65
CA LEU A 18 -0.24 -0.30 4.29
C LEU A 18 1.20 -0.78 4.19
N PHE A 19 2.08 0.05 3.65
CA PHE A 19 3.52 -0.18 3.75
C PHE A 19 4.02 0.46 5.04
N ARG A 20 4.76 -0.31 5.85
CA ARG A 20 5.28 0.12 7.15
C ARG A 20 6.78 -0.13 7.22
N ASN A 21 7.48 0.67 8.00
CA ASN A 21 8.88 0.41 8.37
C ASN A 21 8.97 -0.28 9.75
N ASN A 22 10.16 -0.73 10.13
CA ASN A 22 10.40 -1.38 11.43
C ASN A 22 10.13 -0.48 12.64
N ASP A 23 10.12 0.85 12.46
CA ASP A 23 9.75 1.79 13.52
C ASP A 23 8.22 1.85 13.75
N GLY A 24 7.44 1.03 13.01
CA GLY A 24 5.98 1.00 13.07
C GLY A 24 5.32 2.18 12.34
N ARG A 25 6.09 2.98 11.60
CA ARG A 25 5.56 4.15 10.88
C ARG A 25 4.98 3.71 9.53
N VAL A 26 3.75 4.15 9.26
CA VAL A 26 3.10 3.95 7.97
C VAL A 26 3.73 4.86 6.92
N MET A 27 4.35 4.24 5.91
CA MET A 27 5.01 4.91 4.79
C MET A 27 4.02 5.26 3.68
N TYR A 28 3.10 4.35 3.39
CA TYR A 28 2.08 4.50 2.35
C TYR A 28 0.82 3.70 2.68
N VAL A 29 -0.33 4.22 2.24
CA VAL A 29 -1.64 3.57 2.31
C VAL A 29 -2.24 3.59 0.91
N GLY A 30 -2.79 2.46 0.46
CA GLY A 30 -3.54 2.43 -0.78
C GLY A 30 -4.68 1.42 -0.75
N LYS A 31 -5.72 1.65 -1.55
CA LYS A 31 -6.81 0.69 -1.74
C LYS A 31 -6.60 -0.24 -2.95
N ALA A 32 -7.26 -1.39 -2.92
CA ALA A 32 -7.33 -2.32 -4.05
C ALA A 32 -8.68 -3.05 -4.09
N THR A 33 -9.12 -3.42 -5.29
CA THR A 33 -10.19 -4.42 -5.49
C THR A 33 -9.69 -5.84 -5.22
N GLU A 34 -8.38 -6.07 -5.40
CA GLU A 34 -7.69 -7.29 -5.01
C GLU A 34 -6.29 -6.94 -4.45
N ILE A 35 -6.12 -7.08 -3.14
CA ILE A 35 -4.91 -6.66 -2.42
C ILE A 35 -3.66 -7.36 -2.96
N ARG A 36 -3.67 -8.69 -3.06
CA ARG A 36 -2.50 -9.47 -3.51
C ARG A 36 -1.98 -9.01 -4.87
N THR A 37 -2.86 -8.87 -5.85
CA THR A 37 -2.50 -8.43 -7.21
C THR A 37 -1.95 -7.01 -7.21
N ARG A 38 -2.59 -6.09 -6.46
CA ARG A 38 -2.13 -4.70 -6.40
C ARG A 38 -0.76 -4.58 -5.73
N VAL A 39 -0.55 -5.27 -4.60
CA VAL A 39 0.74 -5.26 -3.91
C VAL A 39 1.83 -5.90 -4.77
N ALA A 40 1.53 -7.03 -5.44
CA ALA A 40 2.48 -7.67 -6.35
C ALA A 40 2.95 -6.75 -7.49
N SER A 41 2.10 -5.83 -7.96
CA SER A 41 2.43 -4.88 -9.04
C SER A 41 3.57 -3.90 -8.69
N TYR A 42 3.77 -3.63 -7.39
CA TYR A 42 4.89 -2.78 -6.94
C TYR A 42 6.24 -3.51 -7.12
N PHE A 43 6.27 -4.83 -6.90
CA PHE A 43 7.48 -5.65 -6.99
C PHE A 43 7.82 -6.11 -8.41
N SER A 44 6.84 -6.15 -9.32
CA SER A 44 7.10 -6.53 -10.72
C SER A 44 7.68 -5.38 -11.56
N GLY A 45 7.82 -4.17 -11.02
CA GLY A 45 8.28 -3.00 -11.79
C GLY A 45 7.30 -2.53 -12.86
N SER A 46 6.09 -3.11 -12.90
CA SER A 46 5.01 -2.72 -13.82
C SER A 46 4.34 -1.40 -13.42
N ASP A 47 4.57 -0.94 -12.20
CA ASP A 47 4.10 0.36 -11.72
C ASP A 47 5.15 1.42 -12.08
N GLY A 48 4.90 2.19 -13.14
CA GLY A 48 5.84 3.18 -13.70
C GLY A 48 6.08 4.42 -12.85
N ARG A 49 5.62 4.45 -11.60
CA ARG A 49 5.83 5.56 -10.67
C ARG A 49 7.23 5.49 -10.06
N GLU A 50 8.04 6.52 -10.27
CA GLU A 50 9.45 6.59 -9.82
C GLU A 50 9.62 6.42 -8.30
N MET A 51 8.58 6.72 -7.53
CA MET A 51 8.61 6.63 -6.07
C MET A 51 8.36 5.21 -5.53
N VAL A 52 8.00 4.24 -6.37
CA VAL A 52 7.72 2.85 -5.97
C VAL A 52 8.96 2.13 -5.43
N PRO A 53 10.13 2.16 -6.10
CA PRO A 53 11.36 1.59 -5.55
C PRO A 53 11.72 2.16 -4.18
N LEU A 54 11.60 3.49 -4.01
CA LEU A 54 11.86 4.18 -2.74
C LEU A 54 10.88 3.78 -1.64
N LEU A 55 9.62 3.50 -1.99
CA LEU A 55 8.63 2.99 -1.04
C LEU A 55 9.00 1.59 -0.56
N ILE A 56 9.36 0.69 -1.49
CA ILE A 56 9.75 -0.69 -1.17
C ILE A 56 11.01 -0.70 -0.32
N GLU A 57 12.02 0.09 -0.68
CA GLU A 57 13.27 0.20 0.08
C GLU A 57 13.04 0.78 1.49
N GLY A 58 12.17 1.78 1.60
CA GLY A 58 11.85 2.44 2.86
C GLY A 58 10.84 1.72 3.75
N SER A 59 10.37 0.54 3.35
CA SER A 59 9.37 -0.24 4.08
C SER A 59 9.90 -1.65 4.33
N ASP A 60 9.58 -2.19 5.50
CA ASP A 60 10.00 -3.51 5.94
C ASP A 60 8.82 -4.51 5.94
N GLU A 61 7.59 -4.01 6.00
CA GLU A 61 6.39 -4.84 6.12
C GLU A 61 5.23 -4.27 5.27
N VAL A 62 4.34 -5.17 4.81
CA VAL A 62 3.05 -4.80 4.23
C VAL A 62 1.91 -5.40 5.05
N ASP A 63 1.09 -4.50 5.55
CA ASP A 63 -0.15 -4.76 6.25
C ASP A 63 -1.37 -4.69 5.34
N PHE A 64 -2.49 -5.26 5.78
CA PHE A 64 -3.75 -5.12 5.06
C PHE A 64 -4.99 -5.18 5.97
N ILE A 65 -6.07 -4.56 5.49
CA ILE A 65 -7.41 -4.66 6.06
C ILE A 65 -8.37 -5.02 4.94
N VAL A 66 -8.99 -6.19 5.04
CA VAL A 66 -10.03 -6.64 4.09
C VAL A 66 -11.31 -5.87 4.33
N THR A 67 -11.94 -5.39 3.26
CA THR A 67 -13.25 -4.75 3.31
C THR A 67 -14.31 -5.59 2.58
N LYS A 68 -15.58 -5.30 2.84
CA LYS A 68 -16.71 -5.97 2.17
C LYS A 68 -16.97 -5.38 0.79
N SER A 69 -16.56 -4.15 0.55
CA SER A 69 -16.74 -3.46 -0.73
C SER A 69 -15.60 -2.50 -1.07
N PRO A 70 -15.43 -2.14 -2.36
CA PRO A 70 -14.51 -1.09 -2.78
C PRO A 70 -14.85 0.30 -2.20
N ALA A 71 -16.13 0.59 -1.96
CA ALA A 71 -16.56 1.86 -1.36
C ALA A 71 -16.10 1.97 0.10
N GLU A 72 -16.18 0.88 0.86
CA GLU A 72 -15.64 0.80 2.21
C GLU A 72 -14.11 0.95 2.22
N ALA A 73 -13.41 0.33 1.26
CA ALA A 73 -11.96 0.49 1.11
C ALA A 73 -11.56 1.94 0.85
N LEU A 74 -12.34 2.67 0.03
CA LEU A 74 -12.11 4.10 -0.21
C LEU A 74 -12.27 4.94 1.05
N SER A 75 -13.32 4.70 1.83
CA SER A 75 -13.55 5.42 3.10
C SER A 75 -12.44 5.11 4.12
N LEU A 76 -12.06 3.84 4.25
CA LEU A 76 -11.02 3.40 5.16
C LEU A 76 -9.65 3.96 4.77
N GLU A 77 -9.29 3.93 3.49
CA GLU A 77 -8.07 4.52 2.96
C GLU A 77 -7.95 6.00 3.35
N ARG A 78 -9.01 6.80 3.12
CA ARG A 78 -9.02 8.22 3.48
C ARG A 78 -8.81 8.44 4.97
N ASN A 79 -9.45 7.62 5.81
CA ASN A 79 -9.31 7.69 7.26
C ASN A 79 -7.86 7.40 7.68
N LEU A 80 -7.27 6.33 7.17
CA LEU A 80 -5.88 5.93 7.49
C LEU A 80 -4.85 6.94 6.97
N ILE A 81 -5.06 7.52 5.79
CA ILE A 81 -4.20 8.60 5.27
C ILE A 81 -4.28 9.83 6.19
N ARG A 82 -5.48 10.20 6.66
CA ARG A 82 -5.66 11.33 7.57
C ARG A 82 -5.04 11.09 8.94
N GLU A 83 -5.15 9.86 9.44
CA GLU A 83 -4.62 9.43 10.74
C GLU A 83 -3.09 9.39 10.73
N HIS A 84 -2.50 8.67 9.76
CA HIS A 84 -1.06 8.42 9.76
C HIS A 84 -0.23 9.46 8.98
N LYS A 85 -0.88 10.26 8.11
CA LYS A 85 -0.24 11.23 7.20
C LYS A 85 1.03 10.67 6.52
N PRO A 86 0.92 9.55 5.78
CA PRO A 86 2.09 8.84 5.28
C PRO A 86 2.88 9.69 4.29
N LYS A 87 4.21 9.63 4.41
CA LYS A 87 5.14 10.45 3.61
C LYS A 87 4.95 10.22 2.11
N PHE A 88 4.67 9.00 1.69
CA PHE A 88 4.55 8.67 0.28
C PHE A 88 3.15 8.92 -0.28
N ASN A 89 2.09 9.07 0.53
CA ASN A 89 0.75 9.36 -0.01
C ASN A 89 0.63 10.76 -0.62
N SER A 90 1.40 11.74 -0.13
CA SER A 90 1.47 13.07 -0.75
C SER A 90 2.36 13.08 -1.99
N ARG A 91 3.40 12.22 -2.03
CA ARG A 91 4.38 12.14 -3.11
C ARG A 91 3.95 11.24 -4.28
N LEU A 92 3.16 10.20 -4.00
CA LEU A 92 2.56 9.29 -4.97
C LEU A 92 1.18 9.76 -5.44
N LYS A 93 0.79 11.00 -5.09
CA LYS A 93 -0.47 11.62 -5.51
C LYS A 93 -0.40 12.09 -6.97
N ASP A 94 0.16 11.23 -7.83
CA ASP A 94 0.26 11.43 -9.26
C ASP A 94 -0.81 10.59 -9.97
N ASP A 95 -1.37 11.20 -11.00
CA ASP A 95 -2.68 10.97 -11.59
C ASP A 95 -3.17 9.52 -11.70
N LYS A 96 -4.26 9.21 -10.98
CA LYS A 96 -5.34 8.30 -11.41
C LYS A 96 -6.46 8.30 -10.36
N SER A 97 -7.39 9.24 -10.51
CA SER A 97 -8.80 9.06 -10.14
C SER A 97 -9.62 8.97 -11.41
#